data_AF-A0A557ZRK2-F1
#
_entry.id   AF-A0A557ZRK2-F1
#
_cell.length_a   1.000
_cell.length_b   1.000
_cell.length_c   1.000
_cell.angle_alpha   90.00
_cell.angle_beta   90.00
_cell.angle_gamma   90.00
#
_symmetry.space_group_name_H-M   'P 1'
#
loop_
_entity.id
_entity.type
_entity.pdbx_description
1 polymer ?
#
loop_
_entity_poly.entity_id
_entity_poly.type
_entity_poly.pdbx_seq_one_letter_code
_entity_poly.pdbx_strand_id
1 'polypeptide(L)'
;MASKPKDLLEELSHRGPHEVVRGNLALAGLPGVVFTPRSGLGLPGIAFGHGWLQPPGRYRELLSHLASWGVVAAAPSTQRGPLPSHRIFAA
;
A
#
# COMPACT_ATOMS: atom_id res chain seq x y z
N MET A 1 29.18 12.64 0.30
CA MET A 1 29.01 12.25 1.71
C MET A 1 27.65 11.60 1.85
N ALA A 2 27.54 10.47 2.55
CA ALA A 2 26.23 9.88 2.85
C ALA A 2 25.41 10.86 3.71
N SER A 3 24.12 11.01 3.41
CA SER A 3 23.19 11.81 4.20
C SER A 3 23.09 11.26 5.63
N LYS A 4 22.90 12.14 6.62
CA LYS A 4 22.77 11.68 8.01
C LYS A 4 21.43 10.98 8.18
N PRO A 5 21.33 9.94 9.04
CA PRO A 5 20.07 9.21 9.26
C PRO A 5 18.89 10.10 9.69
N LYS A 6 19.15 11.20 10.40
CA LYS A 6 18.12 12.16 10.81
C LYS A 6 17.52 12.91 9.63
N ASP A 7 18.37 13.37 8.71
CA ASP A 7 17.95 14.11 7.51
C ASP A 7 17.13 13.19 6.60
N LEU A 8 17.53 11.92 6.46
CA LEU A 8 16.78 10.91 5.72
C LEU A 8 15.42 10.59 6.34
N LEU A 9 15.35 10.50 7.67
CA LEU A 9 14.08 10.27 8.36
C LEU A 9 13.12 11.45 8.16
N GLU A 10 13.63 12.68 8.22
CA GLU A 10 12.85 13.88 7.95
C GLU A 10 12.33 13.88 6.51
N GLU A 11 13.18 13.56 5.53
CA GLU A 11 12.80 13.44 4.12
C GLU A 11 11.69 12.40 3.93
N LEU A 12 11.88 11.18 4.45
CA LEU A 12 10.91 10.08 4.35
C LEU A 12 9.61 10.34 5.13
N SER A 13 9.56 11.30 6.05
CA SER A 13 8.30 11.68 6.69
C SER A 13 7.35 12.43 5.75
N HIS A 14 7.88 13.00 4.67
CA HIS A 14 7.12 13.73 3.65
C HIS A 14 6.68 12.81 2.51
N ARG A 15 5.69 13.27 1.73
CA ARG A 15 5.33 12.58 0.48
C ARG A 15 6.51 12.59 -0.48
N GLY A 16 6.75 11.44 -1.10
CA GLY A 16 7.78 11.26 -2.10
C GLY A 16 7.47 11.96 -3.42
N PRO A 17 8.40 11.90 -4.39
CA PRO A 17 8.35 12.70 -5.61
C PRO A 17 7.35 12.20 -6.65
N HIS A 18 6.79 10.99 -6.49
CA HIS A 18 5.90 10.41 -7.49
C HIS A 18 4.43 10.82 -7.26
N GLU A 19 3.75 11.23 -8.33
CA GLU A 19 2.30 11.35 -8.30
C GLU A 19 1.68 9.95 -8.15
N VAL A 20 0.66 9.83 -7.30
CA VAL A 20 0.05 8.55 -6.95
C VAL A 20 -1.30 8.39 -7.63
N VAL A 21 -1.54 7.21 -8.20
CA VAL A 21 -2.84 6.81 -8.75
C VAL A 21 -3.39 5.64 -7.94
N ARG A 22 -4.71 5.66 -7.72
CA ARG A 22 -5.45 4.57 -7.06
C ARG A 22 -6.20 3.73 -8.09
N GLY A 23 -6.05 2.42 -7.99
CA GLY A 23 -6.79 1.42 -8.75
C GLY A 23 -7.58 0.45 -7.84
N ASN A 24 -8.29 -0.47 -8.49
CA ASN A 24 -9.05 -1.55 -7.85
C ASN A 24 -8.38 -2.90 -8.17
N LEU A 25 -8.22 -3.75 -7.15
CA LEU A 25 -7.66 -5.11 -7.31
C LEU A 25 -8.62 -6.10 -7.99
N ALA A 26 -9.87 -5.70 -8.27
CA ALA A 26 -10.86 -6.55 -8.94
C ALA A 26 -10.36 -7.13 -10.27
N LEU A 27 -9.47 -6.43 -10.98
CA LEU A 27 -8.84 -6.94 -12.21
C LEU A 27 -7.95 -8.18 -11.95
N ALA A 28 -7.41 -8.33 -10.74
CA ALA A 28 -6.65 -9.49 -10.29
C ALA A 28 -7.54 -10.54 -9.57
N GLY A 29 -8.87 -10.41 -9.63
CA GLY A 29 -9.80 -11.35 -9.01
C GLY A 29 -9.90 -11.23 -7.48
N LEU A 30 -9.33 -10.18 -6.89
CA LEU A 30 -9.36 -9.93 -5.44
C LEU A 30 -10.11 -8.64 -5.12
N PRO A 31 -10.94 -8.61 -4.05
CA PRO A 31 -11.46 -7.35 -3.56
C PRO A 31 -10.30 -6.55 -2.97
N GLY A 32 -10.24 -5.24 -3.23
CA GLY A 32 -9.23 -4.38 -2.59
C GLY A 32 -8.82 -3.21 -3.46
N VAL A 33 -7.74 -2.57 -3.05
CA VAL A 33 -7.21 -1.35 -3.69
C VAL A 33 -5.73 -1.51 -3.97
N VAL A 34 -5.25 -0.81 -4.99
CA VAL A 34 -3.83 -0.69 -5.29
C VAL A 34 -3.48 0.79 -5.45
N PHE A 35 -2.35 1.20 -4.87
CA PHE A 35 -1.76 2.52 -5.03
C PHE A 35 -0.44 2.37 -5.77
N THR A 36 -0.24 3.17 -6.81
CA THR A 36 0.94 3.08 -7.68
C THR A 36 1.50 4.46 -7.95
N PRO A 37 2.82 4.59 -8.16
CA PRO A 37 3.35 5.71 -8.94
C PRO A 37 2.64 5.80 -10.28
N ARG A 38 2.30 7.01 -10.75
CA ARG A 38 1.60 7.22 -12.03
C ARG A 38 2.34 6.60 -13.23
N SER A 39 3.66 6.47 -13.14
CA SER A 39 4.51 5.95 -14.22
C SER A 39 5.65 5.10 -13.66
N GLY A 40 6.25 4.29 -14.53
CA GLY A 40 7.32 3.35 -14.21
C GLY A 40 6.89 1.90 -14.45
N LEU A 41 7.87 1.05 -14.78
CA LEU A 41 7.71 -0.39 -14.98
C LEU A 41 8.74 -1.12 -14.12
N GLY A 42 8.44 -2.36 -13.70
CA GLY A 42 9.35 -3.14 -12.86
C GLY A 42 9.57 -2.54 -11.46
N LEU A 43 8.60 -1.78 -10.96
CA LEU A 43 8.66 -1.13 -9.66
C LEU A 43 8.54 -2.16 -8.51
N PRO A 44 9.18 -1.93 -7.35
CA PRO A 44 9.02 -2.78 -6.18
C PRO A 44 7.56 -2.80 -5.72
N GLY A 45 7.07 -3.98 -5.34
CA GLY A 45 5.68 -4.19 -4.91
C GLY A 45 5.57 -4.71 -3.48
N ILE A 46 4.55 -4.26 -2.75
CA ILE A 46 4.19 -4.75 -1.42
C ILE A 46 2.71 -5.14 -1.40
N ALA A 47 2.40 -6.30 -0.81
CA ALA A 47 1.06 -6.68 -0.41
C ALA A 47 0.85 -6.34 1.08
N PHE A 48 -0.11 -5.47 1.37
CA PHE A 48 -0.40 -4.97 2.70
C PHE A 48 -1.60 -5.67 3.33
N GLY A 49 -1.37 -6.34 4.47
CA GLY A 49 -2.42 -6.90 5.31
C GLY A 49 -3.01 -5.85 6.26
N HIS A 50 -4.33 -5.67 6.21
CA HIS A 50 -5.04 -4.80 7.14
C HIS A 50 -5.36 -5.52 8.47
N GLY A 51 -5.70 -4.79 9.53
CA GLY A 51 -6.20 -5.41 10.76
C GLY A 51 -7.52 -6.15 10.57
N TRP A 52 -7.85 -7.12 11.43
CA TRP A 52 -9.12 -7.85 11.35
C TRP A 52 -10.32 -6.89 11.40
N LEU A 53 -11.28 -7.10 10.50
CA LEU A 53 -12.45 -6.24 10.26
C LEU A 53 -12.13 -4.79 9.80
N GLN A 54 -10.87 -4.40 9.66
CA GLN A 54 -10.49 -3.05 9.22
C GLN A 54 -10.45 -2.97 7.70
N PRO A 55 -11.22 -2.10 7.03
CA PRO A 55 -11.12 -1.96 5.59
C PRO A 55 -9.78 -1.31 5.18
N PRO A 56 -9.18 -1.69 4.03
CA PRO A 56 -7.94 -1.09 3.53
C PRO A 56 -7.97 0.43 3.39
N GLY A 57 -9.16 1.03 3.20
CA GLY A 57 -9.34 2.46 3.12
C GLY A 57 -8.84 3.24 4.35
N ARG A 58 -8.79 2.59 5.53
CA ARG A 58 -8.21 3.19 6.75
C ARG A 58 -6.70 3.41 6.65
N TYR A 59 -6.03 2.72 5.75
CA TYR A 59 -4.59 2.78 5.52
C TYR A 59 -4.23 3.58 4.27
N ARG A 60 -5.20 4.31 3.68
CA ARG A 60 -5.00 5.06 2.42
C ARG A 60 -3.76 5.95 2.44
N GLU A 61 -3.55 6.70 3.52
CA GLU A 61 -2.41 7.63 3.61
C GLU A 61 -1.07 6.88 3.62
N LEU A 62 -0.98 5.76 4.36
CA LEU A 62 0.20 4.90 4.35
C LEU A 62 0.46 4.31 2.95
N LEU A 63 -0.56 3.74 2.31
CA LEU A 63 -0.43 3.15 0.98
C LEU A 63 -0.07 4.19 -0.08
N SER A 64 -0.65 5.38 0.01
CA SER A 64 -0.34 6.51 -0.88
C SER A 64 1.09 7.02 -0.63
N HIS A 65 1.53 7.05 0.63
CA HIS A 65 2.88 7.46 0.97
C HIS A 65 3.94 6.50 0.37
N LEU A 66 3.76 5.19 0.53
CA LEU A 66 4.63 4.19 -0.11
C LEU A 66 4.67 4.36 -1.64
N ALA A 67 3.51 4.55 -2.25
CA ALA A 67 3.41 4.82 -3.69
C ALA A 67 4.09 6.12 -4.11
N SER A 68 4.02 7.18 -3.29
CA SER A 68 4.73 8.43 -3.60
C SER A 68 6.25 8.28 -3.60
N TRP A 69 6.77 7.25 -2.93
CA TRP A 69 8.19 6.88 -2.89
C TRP A 69 8.57 5.78 -3.89
N GLY A 70 7.69 5.44 -4.84
CA GLY A 70 8.03 4.52 -5.93
C GLY A 70 7.63 3.06 -5.69
N VAL A 71 6.90 2.75 -4.61
CA VAL A 71 6.51 1.39 -4.25
C VAL A 71 5.05 1.12 -4.62
N VAL A 72 4.78 0.10 -5.43
CA VAL A 72 3.42 -0.36 -5.71
C VAL A 72 2.83 -1.02 -4.47
N ALA A 73 1.81 -0.43 -3.86
CA ALA A 73 1.18 -0.92 -2.64
C ALA A 73 -0.21 -1.48 -2.92
N ALA A 74 -0.35 -2.81 -2.89
CA ALA A 74 -1.61 -3.52 -3.03
C ALA A 74 -2.17 -3.89 -1.65
N ALA A 75 -3.44 -3.62 -1.40
CA ALA A 75 -4.12 -3.99 -0.17
C ALA A 75 -5.40 -4.77 -0.48
N PRO A 76 -5.34 -6.11 -0.47
CA PRO A 76 -6.52 -6.97 -0.50
C PRO A 76 -7.47 -6.58 0.64
N SER A 77 -8.77 -6.70 0.41
CA SER A 77 -9.84 -6.37 1.35
C SER A 77 -10.58 -7.64 1.81
N THR A 78 -9.83 -8.73 1.97
CA THR A 78 -10.34 -10.06 2.30
C THR A 78 -10.67 -10.16 3.80
N GLN A 79 -11.54 -11.12 4.16
CA GLN A 79 -11.92 -11.43 5.55
C GLN A 79 -12.27 -10.23 6.46
N ARG A 80 -13.35 -9.52 6.14
CA ARG A 80 -13.93 -8.44 6.96
C ARG A 80 -15.14 -8.87 7.80
N GLY A 81 -15.39 -10.19 7.88
CA GLY A 81 -16.48 -10.77 8.65
C GLY A 81 -16.05 -11.19 10.07
N PRO A 82 -17.00 -11.23 11.02
CA PRO A 82 -16.73 -11.54 12.43
C PRO A 82 -16.43 -13.04 12.70
N LEU A 83 -16.57 -13.91 11.70
CA LEU A 83 -16.20 -15.32 11.81
C LEU A 83 -14.77 -15.51 11.26
N PRO A 84 -13.75 -15.64 12.12
CA PRO A 84 -12.35 -15.56 11.70
C PRO A 84 -11.94 -16.72 10.78
N SER A 85 -11.11 -16.41 9.78
CA SER A 85 -10.45 -17.40 8.94
C SER A 85 -9.07 -16.89 8.54
N HIS A 86 -8.02 -17.53 9.05
CA HIS A 86 -6.64 -17.17 8.70
C HIS A 86 -6.38 -17.30 7.20
N ARG A 87 -6.89 -18.36 6.57
CA ARG A 87 -6.72 -18.60 5.13
C ARG A 87 -7.34 -17.49 4.29
N ILE A 88 -8.56 -17.06 4.61
CA ILE A 88 -9.22 -16.00 3.83
C ILE A 88 -8.56 -14.64 4.12
N PHE A 89 -8.11 -14.41 5.35
CA PHE A 89 -7.46 -13.15 5.73
C PHE A 89 -6.09 -12.94 5.08
N ALA A 90 -5.35 -14.02 4.81
CA ALA A 90 -4.05 -13.98 4.14
C ALA A 90 -4.13 -14.14 2.60
N ALA A 91 -5.34 -14.29 2.05
CA ALA A 91 -5.58 -14.38 0.61
C ALA A 91 -5.67 -12.97 -0.01
#